data_AF-A0A365NZM4-F1
#
_entry.id   AF-A0A365NZM4-F1
#
_cell.length_a   1.000
_cell.length_b   1.000
_cell.length_c   1.000
_cell.angle_alpha   90.00
_cell.angle_beta   90.00
_cell.angle_gamma   90.00
#
_symmetry.space_group_name_H-M   'P 1'
#
loop_
_entity.id
_entity.type
_entity.pdbx_description
1 polymer ?
#
loop_
_entity_poly.entity_id
_entity_poly.type
_entity_poly.pdbx_seq_one_letter_code
_entity_poly.pdbx_strand_id
1 'polypeptide(L)'
;MIEKPVLRESLFRHLDGLVVAPIAVALQNSGILKTILDKKSATVSHLAQEFQANQGYLNIALRALASQGFLNYEVDNATTEVSITTNKNSQIAFSLFNKYEDIVKVLEKCDIFTEIEINSNNFHHLEHLFEQFKNQNVTNFKQNALEYQINKHLEGFLVGPLVVSLGMTGMFHKYFMETSFRPEEFHKEPEIFKKILDFFVFLDWFTENKGNYQFTDTGLFFAKRASAYGVTVSYLPMLKRTKELLFGNPNSIRTTSALEEEIHVNREMNVWGSGGAHATYFKVIDEIIIEIFNRPIQEQPKGILDMGCGNGAFLQHIFEVIERQTLRGKLLEEHPLFLVGADYNQAALKVTRANLIKADIWAKVIWGDISNPDQLAHDLAENYKINLSDLLNVRTFLDHNRIWETPAKRNPNRISASTGAFSFRGKQLDNNEVEDNLLEYFQKWAKYVQQFGLLIIELHTIAPEITAKNIGKTAATAYDVTHGFSDQYIVEIDVLHKVAREAGLQPDAQFFKKFPNTEYATVSINLLKG
;
A
#
# COMPACT_ATOMS: atom_id res chain seq x y z
N MET A 1 30.16 -8.43 2.58
CA MET A 1 29.17 -7.34 2.58
C MET A 1 28.08 -7.71 1.59
N ILE A 2 26.83 -7.88 2.04
CA ILE A 2 25.72 -8.19 1.14
C ILE A 2 25.36 -6.92 0.36
N GLU A 3 25.19 -7.01 -0.96
CA GLU A 3 24.90 -5.86 -1.79
C GLU A 3 23.48 -5.31 -1.50
N LYS A 4 23.33 -3.98 -1.42
CA LYS A 4 22.03 -3.31 -1.17
C LYS A 4 20.88 -3.77 -2.08
N PRO A 5 21.08 -4.09 -3.39
CA PRO A 5 20.04 -4.66 -4.23
C PRO A 5 19.47 -5.98 -3.73
N VAL A 6 20.31 -6.88 -3.19
CA VAL A 6 19.89 -8.20 -2.66
C VAL A 6 19.03 -8.04 -1.40
N LEU A 7 19.38 -7.08 -0.54
CA LEU A 7 18.58 -6.79 0.66
C LEU A 7 17.23 -6.15 0.29
N ARG A 8 17.20 -5.30 -0.73
CA ARG A 8 15.94 -4.76 -1.28
C ARG A 8 15.08 -5.86 -1.90
N GLU A 9 15.69 -6.81 -2.58
CA GLU A 9 15.00 -7.97 -3.13
C GLU A 9 14.31 -8.78 -2.04
N SER A 10 15.04 -9.04 -0.94
CA SER A 10 14.48 -9.73 0.23
C SER A 10 13.31 -8.95 0.82
N LEU A 11 13.43 -7.63 0.98
CA LEU A 11 12.34 -6.78 1.46
C LEU A 11 11.06 -6.97 0.64
N PHE A 12 11.13 -6.90 -0.69
CA PHE A 12 9.92 -7.07 -1.52
C PHE A 12 9.33 -8.47 -1.43
N ARG A 13 10.18 -9.51 -1.41
CA ARG A 13 9.71 -10.89 -1.19
C ARG A 13 9.07 -11.08 0.19
N HIS A 14 9.54 -10.34 1.19
CA HIS A 14 8.93 -10.37 2.51
C HIS A 14 7.50 -9.82 2.47
N LEU A 15 7.28 -8.70 1.78
CA LEU A 15 5.95 -8.11 1.60
C LEU A 15 5.02 -9.07 0.85
N ASP A 16 5.53 -9.71 -0.21
CA ASP A 16 4.77 -10.72 -0.96
C ASP A 16 4.34 -11.88 -0.05
N GLY A 17 5.23 -12.34 0.83
CA GLY A 17 4.94 -13.43 1.76
C GLY A 17 3.80 -13.15 2.73
N LEU A 18 3.71 -11.92 3.24
CA LEU A 18 2.66 -11.48 4.17
C LEU A 18 1.26 -11.67 3.57
N VAL A 19 1.12 -11.50 2.26
CA VAL A 19 -0.17 -11.61 1.56
C VAL A 19 -0.39 -12.99 0.94
N VAL A 20 0.66 -13.61 0.40
CA VAL A 20 0.58 -14.88 -0.35
C VAL A 20 0.33 -16.06 0.58
N ALA A 21 0.97 -16.10 1.76
CA ALA A 21 0.84 -17.22 2.68
C ALA A 21 -0.62 -17.51 3.11
N PRO A 22 -1.41 -16.54 3.62
CA PRO A 22 -2.80 -16.81 3.99
C PRO A 22 -3.69 -17.16 2.80
N ILE A 23 -3.45 -16.56 1.61
CA ILE A 23 -4.15 -16.91 0.36
C ILE A 23 -3.88 -18.37 -0.03
N ALA A 24 -2.60 -18.75 -0.07
CA ALA A 24 -2.15 -20.07 -0.47
C ALA A 24 -2.79 -21.16 0.40
N VAL A 25 -2.76 -20.99 1.72
CA VAL A 25 -3.36 -21.93 2.69
C VAL A 25 -4.88 -21.99 2.52
N ALA A 26 -5.57 -20.86 2.39
CA ALA A 26 -7.02 -20.83 2.21
C ALA A 26 -7.46 -21.54 0.92
N LEU A 27 -6.78 -21.28 -0.20
CA LEU A 27 -7.07 -21.93 -1.48
C LEU A 27 -6.71 -23.42 -1.47
N GLN A 28 -5.60 -23.82 -0.83
CA GLN A 28 -5.23 -25.22 -0.68
C GLN A 28 -6.29 -26.00 0.11
N ASN A 29 -6.70 -25.48 1.27
CA ASN A 29 -7.67 -26.12 2.16
C ASN A 29 -9.08 -26.22 1.55
N SER A 30 -9.43 -25.29 0.65
CA SER A 30 -10.71 -25.33 -0.07
C SER A 30 -10.79 -26.41 -1.16
N GLY A 31 -9.65 -26.90 -1.66
CA GLY A 31 -9.59 -27.81 -2.81
C GLY A 31 -9.55 -27.11 -4.19
N ILE A 32 -9.58 -25.77 -4.24
CA ILE A 32 -9.47 -25.00 -5.49
C ILE A 32 -8.17 -25.31 -6.23
N LEU A 33 -7.03 -25.32 -5.52
CA LEU A 33 -5.72 -25.58 -6.14
C LEU A 33 -5.64 -26.97 -6.77
N LYS A 34 -6.23 -27.98 -6.13
CA LYS A 34 -6.34 -29.34 -6.68
C LYS A 34 -7.17 -29.33 -7.97
N THR A 35 -8.31 -28.66 -7.96
CA THR A 35 -9.18 -28.54 -9.13
C THR A 35 -8.50 -27.86 -10.31
N ILE A 36 -7.71 -26.81 -10.06
CA ILE A 36 -6.91 -26.15 -11.09
C ILE A 36 -5.83 -27.11 -11.64
N LEU A 37 -5.17 -27.90 -10.79
CA LEU A 37 -4.18 -28.89 -11.23
C LEU A 37 -4.78 -30.02 -12.06
N ASP A 38 -5.98 -30.48 -11.70
CA ASP A 38 -6.68 -31.58 -12.37
C ASP A 38 -7.24 -31.10 -13.72
N LYS A 39 -7.91 -29.94 -13.76
CA LYS A 39 -8.52 -29.38 -14.98
C LYS A 39 -7.54 -28.66 -15.90
N LYS A 40 -6.35 -28.28 -15.41
CA LYS A 40 -5.30 -27.47 -16.09
C LYS A 40 -5.70 -26.04 -16.48
N SER A 41 -6.99 -25.78 -16.69
CA SER A 41 -7.57 -24.47 -16.96
C SER A 41 -8.93 -24.36 -16.28
N ALA A 42 -9.26 -23.18 -15.78
CA ALA A 42 -10.58 -22.85 -15.24
C ALA A 42 -10.80 -21.34 -15.28
N THR A 43 -12.06 -20.91 -15.36
CA THR A 43 -12.42 -19.50 -15.22
C THR A 43 -12.70 -19.19 -13.75
N VAL A 44 -12.44 -17.94 -13.34
CA VAL A 44 -12.68 -17.50 -11.95
C VAL A 44 -14.16 -17.64 -11.60
N SER A 45 -15.07 -17.32 -12.53
CA SER A 45 -16.53 -17.48 -12.35
C SER A 45 -16.91 -18.93 -12.08
N HIS A 46 -16.35 -19.89 -12.84
CA HIS A 46 -16.60 -21.32 -12.64
C HIS A 46 -16.10 -21.79 -11.27
N LEU A 47 -14.89 -21.40 -10.88
CA LEU A 47 -14.35 -21.73 -9.56
C LEU A 47 -15.16 -21.09 -8.43
N ALA A 48 -15.59 -19.84 -8.57
CA ALA A 48 -16.40 -19.16 -7.57
C ALA A 48 -17.74 -19.88 -7.37
N GLN A 49 -18.39 -20.31 -8.46
CA GLN A 49 -19.64 -21.05 -8.39
C GLN A 49 -19.45 -22.45 -7.76
N GLU A 50 -18.42 -23.20 -8.17
CA GLU A 50 -18.15 -24.55 -7.68
C GLU A 50 -17.83 -24.57 -6.18
N PHE A 51 -17.07 -23.58 -5.70
CA PHE A 51 -16.62 -23.50 -4.30
C PHE A 51 -17.42 -22.52 -3.43
N GLN A 52 -18.51 -21.96 -3.96
CA GLN A 52 -19.34 -20.95 -3.30
C GLN A 52 -18.49 -19.77 -2.76
N ALA A 53 -17.49 -19.35 -3.53
CA ALA A 53 -16.56 -18.31 -3.14
C ALA A 53 -17.06 -16.91 -3.55
N ASN A 54 -16.65 -15.89 -2.81
CA ASN A 54 -16.80 -14.49 -3.19
C ASN A 54 -15.91 -14.21 -4.41
N GLN A 55 -16.52 -14.16 -5.60
CA GLN A 55 -15.83 -14.13 -6.89
C GLN A 55 -14.78 -13.01 -7.00
N GLY A 56 -15.07 -11.81 -6.48
CA GLY A 56 -14.14 -10.67 -6.53
C GLY A 56 -12.86 -10.94 -5.74
N TYR A 57 -13.00 -11.43 -4.51
CA TYR A 57 -11.85 -11.77 -3.68
C TYR A 57 -11.13 -13.03 -4.19
N LEU A 58 -11.85 -14.01 -4.74
CA LEU A 58 -11.21 -15.14 -5.41
C LEU A 58 -10.36 -14.70 -6.60
N ASN A 59 -10.84 -13.73 -7.40
CA ASN A 59 -10.08 -13.15 -8.49
C ASN A 59 -8.75 -12.54 -8.00
N ILE A 60 -8.80 -11.72 -6.95
CA ILE A 60 -7.62 -11.09 -6.33
C ILE A 60 -6.65 -12.15 -5.80
N ALA A 61 -7.15 -13.20 -5.16
CA ALA A 61 -6.33 -14.29 -4.63
C ALA A 61 -5.60 -15.08 -5.74
N LEU A 62 -6.30 -15.40 -6.83
CA LEU A 62 -5.72 -16.11 -7.98
C LEU A 62 -4.74 -15.21 -8.75
N ARG A 63 -5.04 -13.91 -8.87
CA ARG A 63 -4.10 -12.90 -9.40
C ARG A 63 -2.81 -12.89 -8.58
N ALA A 64 -2.89 -12.91 -7.25
CA ALA A 64 -1.71 -12.93 -6.40
C ALA A 64 -0.80 -14.14 -6.67
N LEU A 65 -1.38 -15.34 -6.82
CA LEU A 65 -0.62 -16.54 -7.18
C LEU A 65 0.00 -16.44 -8.58
N ALA A 66 -0.70 -15.84 -9.54
CA ALA A 66 -0.16 -15.59 -10.87
C ALA A 66 0.97 -14.55 -10.88
N SER A 67 0.84 -13.47 -10.11
CA SER A 67 1.87 -12.45 -9.90
C SER A 67 3.15 -13.02 -9.27
N GLN A 68 3.03 -14.13 -8.53
CA GLN A 68 4.14 -14.88 -7.97
C GLN A 68 4.71 -15.96 -8.91
N GLY A 69 4.18 -16.05 -10.14
CA GLY A 69 4.62 -17.00 -11.16
C GLY A 69 4.14 -18.44 -10.94
N PHE A 70 3.14 -18.66 -10.09
CA PHE A 70 2.61 -20.00 -9.79
C PHE A 70 1.49 -20.43 -10.73
N LEU A 71 0.85 -19.47 -11.41
CA LEU A 71 -0.23 -19.66 -12.37
C LEU A 71 -0.06 -18.68 -13.53
N ASN A 72 -0.74 -18.93 -14.65
CA ASN A 72 -0.97 -17.89 -15.65
C ASN A 72 -2.37 -17.31 -15.44
N TYR A 73 -2.51 -16.02 -15.76
CA TYR A 73 -3.72 -15.23 -15.54
C TYR A 73 -3.99 -14.40 -16.79
N GLU A 74 -5.17 -14.56 -17.37
CA GLU A 74 -5.59 -13.88 -18.58
C GLU A 74 -6.96 -13.23 -18.35
N VAL A 75 -7.13 -12.01 -18.84
CA VAL A 75 -8.38 -11.25 -18.77
C VAL A 75 -8.84 -10.95 -20.19
N ASP A 76 -10.07 -11.33 -20.50
CA ASP A 76 -10.77 -10.87 -21.68
C ASP A 76 -11.78 -9.79 -21.29
N ASN A 77 -11.42 -8.52 -21.46
CA ASN A 77 -12.29 -7.39 -21.13
C ASN A 77 -13.48 -7.24 -22.09
N ALA A 78 -13.52 -7.94 -23.24
CA ALA A 78 -14.69 -7.94 -24.12
C ALA A 78 -15.81 -8.84 -23.57
N THR A 79 -15.43 -9.94 -22.90
CA THR A 79 -16.38 -10.89 -22.29
C THR A 79 -16.45 -10.79 -20.77
N THR A 80 -15.56 -9.99 -20.15
CA THR A 80 -15.34 -9.85 -18.71
C THR A 80 -14.83 -11.13 -18.03
N GLU A 81 -14.44 -12.13 -18.82
CA GLU A 81 -13.99 -13.42 -18.31
C GLU A 81 -12.53 -13.36 -17.86
N VAL A 82 -12.26 -13.99 -16.71
CA VAL A 82 -10.91 -14.17 -16.17
C VAL A 82 -10.59 -15.66 -16.16
N SER A 83 -9.52 -16.02 -16.85
CA SER A 83 -9.08 -17.40 -17.04
C SER A 83 -7.75 -17.66 -16.35
N ILE A 84 -7.68 -18.78 -15.64
CA ILE A 84 -6.49 -19.27 -14.95
C ILE A 84 -6.01 -20.55 -15.64
N THR A 85 -4.71 -20.65 -15.89
CA THR A 85 -4.09 -21.89 -16.39
C THR A 85 -2.87 -22.30 -15.58
N THR A 86 -2.65 -23.60 -15.44
CA THR A 86 -1.42 -24.13 -14.83
C THR A 86 -0.23 -23.88 -15.73
N ASN A 87 0.94 -23.69 -15.14
CA ASN A 87 2.22 -23.60 -15.83
C ASN A 87 3.24 -24.58 -15.24
N LYS A 88 4.49 -24.50 -15.69
CA LYS A 88 5.58 -25.39 -15.24
C LYS A 88 5.86 -25.34 -13.73
N ASN A 89 5.48 -24.27 -13.04
CA ASN A 89 5.72 -24.08 -11.62
C ASN A 89 4.55 -24.54 -10.75
N SER A 90 3.32 -24.61 -11.28
CA SER A 90 2.10 -24.75 -10.47
C SER A 90 2.13 -25.95 -9.54
N GLN A 91 2.46 -27.14 -10.06
CA GLN A 91 2.47 -28.37 -9.25
C GLN A 91 3.51 -28.31 -8.12
N ILE A 92 4.71 -27.80 -8.42
CA ILE A 92 5.80 -27.70 -7.44
C ILE A 92 5.44 -26.65 -6.39
N ALA A 93 5.01 -25.45 -6.81
CA ALA A 93 4.62 -24.38 -5.90
C ALA A 93 3.51 -24.81 -4.93
N PHE A 94 2.45 -25.43 -5.44
CA PHE A 94 1.32 -25.87 -4.59
C PHE A 94 1.73 -26.95 -3.61
N SER A 95 2.68 -27.81 -3.97
CA SER A 95 3.22 -28.83 -3.06
C SER A 95 4.02 -28.24 -1.89
N LEU A 96 4.52 -27.00 -2.02
CA LEU A 96 5.28 -26.28 -0.99
C LEU A 96 4.40 -25.41 -0.09
N PHE A 97 3.12 -25.22 -0.40
CA PHE A 97 2.23 -24.34 0.38
C PHE A 97 1.92 -24.88 1.78
N ASN A 98 2.11 -26.18 2.02
CA ASN A 98 2.05 -26.76 3.36
C ASN A 98 3.05 -26.10 4.33
N LYS A 99 4.17 -25.55 3.83
CA LYS A 99 5.14 -24.80 4.65
C LYS A 99 4.55 -23.53 5.26
N TYR A 100 3.47 -22.98 4.71
CA TYR A 100 2.78 -21.81 5.25
C TYR A 100 1.80 -22.14 6.37
N GLU A 101 1.42 -23.40 6.55
CA GLU A 101 0.30 -23.74 7.43
C GLU A 101 0.51 -23.29 8.88
N ASP A 102 1.69 -23.52 9.45
CA ASP A 102 1.93 -23.23 10.87
C ASP A 102 1.93 -21.73 11.14
N ILE A 103 2.52 -20.92 10.26
CA ILE A 103 2.53 -19.47 10.42
C ILE A 103 1.15 -18.84 10.20
N VAL A 104 0.37 -19.37 9.25
CA VAL A 104 -1.01 -18.94 9.03
C VAL A 104 -1.90 -19.34 10.20
N LYS A 105 -1.72 -20.54 10.79
CA LYS A 105 -2.43 -20.94 12.02
C LYS A 105 -2.14 -20.00 13.19
N VAL A 106 -0.90 -19.50 13.33
CA VAL A 106 -0.55 -18.52 14.36
C VAL A 106 -1.19 -17.16 14.07
N LEU A 107 -1.17 -16.69 12.81
CA LEU A 107 -1.89 -15.48 12.39
C LEU A 107 -3.39 -15.56 12.74
N GLU A 108 -4.04 -16.69 12.48
CA GLU A 108 -5.47 -16.89 12.75
C GLU A 108 -5.81 -16.91 14.24
N LYS A 109 -4.91 -17.41 15.09
CA LYS A 109 -5.19 -17.65 16.52
C LYS A 109 -4.67 -16.60 17.48
N CYS A 110 -3.64 -15.85 17.08
CA CYS A 110 -2.94 -14.93 17.95
C CYS A 110 -2.89 -13.54 17.30
N ASP A 111 -2.75 -12.50 18.13
CA ASP A 111 -2.63 -11.11 17.67
C ASP A 111 -1.17 -10.63 17.64
N ILE A 112 -0.21 -11.52 17.92
CA ILE A 112 1.24 -11.23 17.98
C ILE A 112 1.81 -10.59 16.70
N PHE A 113 1.18 -10.84 15.53
CA PHE A 113 1.58 -10.23 14.27
C PHE A 113 0.84 -8.91 13.95
N THR A 114 -0.21 -8.58 14.70
CA THR A 114 -1.08 -7.43 14.45
C THR A 114 -0.96 -6.34 15.51
N GLU A 115 -0.38 -6.66 16.67
CA GLU A 115 -0.12 -5.72 17.77
C GLU A 115 1.10 -4.84 17.48
N ILE A 116 1.04 -3.58 17.96
CA ILE A 116 2.17 -2.65 17.88
C ILE A 116 3.20 -2.95 18.98
N GLU A 117 2.76 -3.30 20.19
CA GLU A 117 3.65 -3.66 21.29
C GLU A 117 3.81 -5.18 21.38
N ILE A 118 5.07 -5.64 21.37
CA ILE A 118 5.39 -7.04 21.63
C ILE A 118 5.17 -7.33 23.10
N ASN A 119 4.31 -8.30 23.41
CA ASN A 119 4.07 -8.76 24.78
C ASN A 119 4.32 -10.27 24.94
N SER A 120 4.39 -10.72 26.19
CA SER A 120 4.58 -12.14 26.55
C SER A 120 3.44 -13.06 26.14
N ASN A 121 2.23 -12.54 25.93
CA ASN A 121 1.10 -13.39 25.63
C ASN A 121 1.32 -14.05 24.26
N ASN A 122 1.19 -15.38 24.22
CA ASN A 122 1.35 -16.16 22.99
C ASN A 122 2.75 -16.12 22.34
N PHE A 123 3.78 -15.52 22.96
CA PHE A 123 5.14 -15.46 22.39
C PHE A 123 5.76 -16.84 22.10
N HIS A 124 5.41 -17.85 22.89
CA HIS A 124 5.85 -19.23 22.68
C HIS A 124 5.50 -19.78 21.28
N HIS A 125 4.41 -19.31 20.65
CA HIS A 125 4.08 -19.66 19.28
C HIS A 125 5.09 -19.09 18.29
N LEU A 126 5.50 -17.83 18.47
CA LEU A 126 6.50 -17.19 17.63
C LEU A 126 7.89 -17.82 17.82
N GLU A 127 8.26 -18.13 19.06
CA GLU A 127 9.51 -18.85 19.35
C GLU A 127 9.55 -20.23 18.66
N HIS A 128 8.45 -20.97 18.65
CA HIS A 128 8.36 -22.22 17.91
C HIS A 128 8.60 -22.03 16.41
N LEU A 129 7.98 -21.00 15.81
CA LEU A 129 8.17 -20.68 14.39
C LEU A 129 9.62 -20.26 14.08
N PHE A 130 10.30 -19.53 14.97
CA PHE A 130 11.71 -19.22 14.83
C PHE A 130 12.57 -20.47 14.76
N GLU A 131 12.37 -21.41 15.69
CA GLU A 131 13.14 -22.65 15.71
C GLU A 131 12.84 -23.53 14.50
N GLN A 132 11.57 -23.63 14.07
CA GLN A 132 11.21 -24.29 12.82
C GLN A 132 11.95 -23.67 11.62
N PHE A 133 11.94 -22.34 11.51
CA PHE A 133 12.59 -21.62 10.41
C PHE A 133 14.12 -21.79 10.41
N LYS A 134 14.76 -21.74 11.58
CA LYS A 134 16.21 -22.01 11.73
C LYS A 134 16.56 -23.41 11.24
N ASN A 135 15.81 -24.42 11.67
CA ASN A 135 16.06 -25.82 11.32
C ASN A 135 15.87 -26.09 9.82
N GLN A 136 14.90 -25.43 9.18
CA GLN A 136 14.68 -25.57 7.75
C GLN A 136 15.81 -24.89 6.93
N ASN A 137 16.31 -23.74 7.38
CA ASN A 137 17.28 -22.91 6.63
C ASN A 137 18.73 -23.43 6.60
N VAL A 138 19.07 -24.53 7.28
CA VAL A 138 20.45 -25.08 7.31
C VAL A 138 20.86 -25.76 5.98
N THR A 139 19.93 -25.96 5.05
CA THR A 139 20.23 -26.52 3.73
C THR A 139 20.48 -25.41 2.70
N ASN A 140 21.41 -25.61 1.77
CA ASN A 140 21.93 -24.55 0.87
C ASN A 140 20.89 -24.19 -0.23
N PHE A 141 19.89 -23.34 0.09
CA PHE A 141 18.70 -23.04 -0.74
C PHE A 141 18.92 -22.32 -2.08
N LYS A 142 20.16 -22.14 -2.53
CA LYS A 142 20.43 -21.51 -3.84
C LYS A 142 20.18 -22.44 -5.04
N GLN A 143 19.75 -23.69 -4.83
CA GLN A 143 19.53 -24.65 -5.91
C GLN A 143 18.08 -24.69 -6.47
N ASN A 144 17.07 -24.24 -5.73
CA ASN A 144 15.67 -24.21 -6.19
C ASN A 144 15.02 -22.83 -5.99
N ALA A 145 14.69 -22.15 -7.10
CA ALA A 145 14.14 -20.79 -7.08
C ALA A 145 12.78 -20.68 -6.38
N LEU A 146 11.91 -21.70 -6.49
CA LEU A 146 10.60 -21.70 -5.84
C LEU A 146 10.74 -21.88 -4.33
N GLU A 147 11.58 -22.81 -3.87
CA GLU A 147 11.83 -22.97 -2.44
C GLU A 147 12.44 -21.71 -1.81
N TYR A 148 13.38 -21.07 -2.51
CA TYR A 148 13.93 -19.79 -2.07
C TYR A 148 12.84 -18.72 -1.92
N GLN A 149 11.93 -18.62 -2.89
CA GLN A 149 10.80 -17.69 -2.83
C GLN A 149 9.88 -18.00 -1.63
N ILE A 150 9.46 -19.26 -1.44
CA ILE A 150 8.63 -19.67 -0.30
C ILE A 150 9.33 -19.38 1.03
N ASN A 151 10.63 -19.67 1.14
CA ASN A 151 11.40 -19.40 2.35
C ASN A 151 11.49 -17.89 2.64
N LYS A 152 11.68 -17.04 1.62
CA LYS A 152 11.64 -15.59 1.81
C LYS A 152 10.26 -15.07 2.19
N HIS A 153 9.19 -15.72 1.74
CA HIS A 153 7.85 -15.40 2.21
C HIS A 153 7.70 -15.69 3.72
N LEU A 154 8.21 -16.84 4.18
CA LEU A 154 8.22 -17.21 5.60
C LEU A 154 9.10 -16.26 6.43
N GLU A 155 10.29 -15.92 5.95
CA GLU A 155 11.18 -14.93 6.56
C GLU A 155 10.43 -13.61 6.76
N GLY A 156 9.76 -13.13 5.71
CA GLY A 156 9.00 -11.88 5.74
C GLY A 156 7.89 -11.84 6.76
N PHE A 157 7.19 -12.96 6.93
CA PHE A 157 6.12 -13.08 7.91
C PHE A 157 6.65 -13.06 9.35
N LEU A 158 7.85 -13.60 9.58
CA LEU A 158 8.51 -13.57 10.88
C LEU A 158 9.15 -12.21 11.21
N VAL A 159 9.73 -11.53 10.23
CA VAL A 159 10.44 -10.26 10.47
C VAL A 159 9.56 -9.03 10.30
N GLY A 160 8.61 -9.02 9.37
CA GLY A 160 7.82 -7.85 8.99
C GLY A 160 7.09 -7.21 10.18
N PRO A 161 6.21 -7.95 10.87
CA PRO A 161 5.50 -7.45 12.05
C PRO A 161 6.43 -6.95 13.16
N LEU A 162 7.51 -7.68 13.44
CA LEU A 162 8.48 -7.32 14.47
C LEU A 162 9.23 -6.04 14.14
N VAL A 163 9.63 -5.87 12.87
CA VAL A 163 10.33 -4.67 12.41
C VAL A 163 9.44 -3.44 12.48
N VAL A 164 8.15 -3.58 12.14
CA VAL A 164 7.20 -2.48 12.27
C VAL A 164 6.98 -2.12 13.74
N SER A 165 6.74 -3.11 14.60
CA SER A 165 6.61 -2.92 16.05
C SER A 165 7.82 -2.20 16.65
N LEU A 166 9.03 -2.70 16.38
CA LEU A 166 10.29 -2.10 16.86
C LEU A 166 10.51 -0.68 16.29
N GLY A 167 10.13 -0.44 15.04
CA GLY A 167 10.22 0.88 14.41
C GLY A 167 9.27 1.90 15.06
N MET A 168 8.01 1.52 15.30
CA MET A 168 7.00 2.38 15.91
C MET A 168 7.27 2.66 17.40
N THR A 169 7.85 1.69 18.12
CA THR A 169 8.21 1.83 19.53
C THR A 169 9.57 2.50 19.76
N GLY A 170 10.26 2.92 18.69
CA GLY A 170 11.47 3.74 18.76
C GLY A 170 12.79 2.96 18.91
N MET A 171 12.80 1.65 18.72
CA MET A 171 14.04 0.85 18.79
C MET A 171 15.07 1.27 17.74
N PHE A 172 14.60 1.76 16.59
CA PHE A 172 15.49 2.24 15.52
C PHE A 172 15.85 3.72 15.68
N HIS A 173 15.77 4.26 16.90
CA HIS A 173 16.34 5.56 17.21
C HIS A 173 17.87 5.53 17.05
N LYS A 174 18.46 6.68 16.66
CA LYS A 174 19.88 6.81 16.33
C LYS A 174 20.82 6.23 17.39
N TYR A 175 20.47 6.41 18.67
CA TYR A 175 21.19 5.86 19.82
C TYR A 175 21.44 4.34 19.68
N PHE A 176 20.38 3.55 19.54
CA PHE A 176 20.49 2.09 19.45
C PHE A 176 21.09 1.61 18.11
N MET A 177 21.02 2.42 17.06
CA MET A 177 21.60 2.06 15.76
C MET A 177 23.12 2.26 15.70
N GLU A 178 23.69 3.15 16.51
CA GLU A 178 25.11 3.52 16.42
C GLU A 178 25.97 2.86 17.51
N THR A 179 25.37 2.37 18.60
CA THR A 179 26.09 1.75 19.73
C THR A 179 25.55 0.38 20.07
N SER A 180 26.38 -0.45 20.70
CA SER A 180 25.92 -1.70 21.29
C SER A 180 24.99 -1.45 22.48
N PHE A 181 24.00 -2.30 22.70
CA PHE A 181 23.05 -2.20 23.80
C PHE A 181 22.69 -3.58 24.37
N ARG A 182 22.19 -3.62 25.60
CA ARG A 182 21.58 -4.81 26.21
C ARG A 182 20.05 -4.78 26.10
N PRO A 183 19.37 -5.93 26.11
CA PRO A 183 17.91 -5.98 25.99
C PRO A 183 17.16 -5.14 27.04
N GLU A 184 17.68 -5.03 28.26
CA GLU A 184 17.08 -4.28 29.38
C GLU A 184 17.10 -2.76 29.16
N GLU A 185 17.95 -2.27 28.25
CA GLU A 185 18.05 -0.82 27.94
C GLU A 185 16.88 -0.31 27.10
N PHE A 186 16.13 -1.21 26.44
CA PHE A 186 15.04 -0.83 25.54
C PHE A 186 13.67 -1.37 25.98
N HIS A 187 13.59 -2.66 26.32
CA HIS A 187 12.30 -3.35 26.47
C HIS A 187 11.96 -3.66 27.94
N LYS A 188 10.68 -3.51 28.31
CA LYS A 188 10.19 -3.83 29.67
C LYS A 188 10.24 -5.32 29.99
N GLU A 189 10.19 -6.17 28.96
CA GLU A 189 10.33 -7.63 29.04
C GLU A 189 11.63 -8.07 28.30
N PRO A 190 12.82 -7.97 28.92
CA PRO A 190 14.10 -8.15 28.26
C PRO A 190 14.34 -9.57 27.76
N GLU A 191 13.81 -10.59 28.45
CA GLU A 191 13.97 -12.00 28.06
C GLU A 191 13.28 -12.33 26.72
N ILE A 192 12.12 -11.72 26.47
CA ILE A 192 11.40 -11.87 25.20
C ILE A 192 12.12 -11.14 24.09
N PHE A 193 12.53 -9.90 24.37
CA PHE A 193 13.26 -9.11 23.40
C PHE A 193 14.58 -9.77 23.01
N LYS A 194 15.28 -10.40 23.97
CA LYS A 194 16.47 -11.22 23.71
C LYS A 194 16.20 -12.32 22.68
N LYS A 195 15.09 -13.04 22.77
CA LYS A 195 14.74 -14.10 21.81
C LYS A 195 14.52 -13.56 20.39
N ILE A 196 13.92 -12.37 20.27
CA ILE A 196 13.79 -11.67 18.98
C ILE A 196 15.16 -11.27 18.44
N LEU A 197 16.01 -10.69 19.28
CA LEU A 197 17.36 -10.30 18.90
C LEU A 197 18.21 -11.52 18.50
N ASP A 198 18.13 -12.63 19.21
CA ASP A 198 18.80 -13.89 18.86
C ASP A 198 18.34 -14.42 17.49
N PHE A 199 17.04 -14.30 17.17
CA PHE A 199 16.54 -14.62 15.84
C PHE A 199 17.09 -13.67 14.77
N PHE A 200 17.17 -12.38 15.06
CA PHE A 200 17.80 -11.41 14.16
C PHE A 200 19.32 -11.59 14.04
N VAL A 201 20.01 -12.09 15.06
CA VAL A 201 21.42 -12.51 14.97
C VAL A 201 21.56 -13.67 13.99
N PHE A 202 20.67 -14.67 14.06
CA PHE A 202 20.63 -15.76 13.09
C PHE A 202 20.44 -15.26 11.65
N LEU A 203 19.70 -14.17 11.45
CA LEU A 203 19.50 -13.52 10.14
C LEU A 203 20.62 -12.56 9.73
N ASP A 204 21.70 -12.43 10.51
CA ASP A 204 22.79 -11.47 10.30
C ASP A 204 22.34 -10.00 10.41
N TRP A 205 21.30 -9.67 11.19
CA TRP A 205 20.89 -8.27 11.41
C TRP A 205 21.59 -7.66 12.62
N PHE A 206 21.98 -8.50 13.58
CA PHE A 206 22.76 -8.10 14.75
C PHE A 206 23.94 -9.06 14.94
N THR A 207 24.99 -8.57 15.59
CA THR A 207 25.99 -9.40 16.26
C THR A 207 25.75 -9.38 17.75
N GLU A 208 25.92 -10.51 18.42
CA GLU A 208 25.86 -10.63 19.89
C GLU A 208 27.27 -10.81 20.46
N ASN A 209 27.59 -10.08 21.54
CA ASN A 209 28.83 -10.21 22.27
C ASN A 209 28.62 -9.95 23.77
N LYS A 210 28.72 -11.02 24.59
CA LYS A 210 28.61 -10.98 26.07
C LYS A 210 27.32 -10.29 26.56
N GLY A 211 26.21 -10.59 25.89
CA GLY A 211 24.87 -10.06 26.15
C GLY A 211 24.58 -8.71 25.51
N ASN A 212 25.53 -8.12 24.76
CA ASN A 212 25.31 -6.86 24.04
C ASN A 212 25.06 -7.13 22.55
N TYR A 213 24.10 -6.43 21.97
CA TYR A 213 23.73 -6.51 20.56
C TYR A 213 24.17 -5.26 19.83
N GLN A 214 24.63 -5.43 18.61
CA GLN A 214 25.00 -4.32 17.72
C GLN A 214 24.48 -4.63 16.32
N PHE A 215 23.93 -3.61 15.64
CA PHE A 215 23.49 -3.79 14.26
C PHE A 215 24.65 -4.12 13.32
N THR A 216 24.40 -5.02 12.38
CA THR A 216 25.22 -5.19 11.19
C THR A 216 24.80 -4.19 10.10
N ASP A 217 25.56 -4.11 9.00
CA ASP A 217 25.13 -3.36 7.81
C ASP A 217 23.78 -3.86 7.24
N THR A 218 23.54 -5.18 7.31
CA THR A 218 22.29 -5.82 6.92
C THR A 218 21.13 -5.35 7.80
N GLY A 219 21.30 -5.40 9.12
CA GLY A 219 20.28 -4.94 10.07
C GLY A 219 20.00 -3.44 9.93
N LEU A 220 21.04 -2.61 9.79
CA LEU A 220 20.90 -1.17 9.54
C LEU A 220 20.12 -0.87 8.25
N PHE A 221 20.31 -1.69 7.20
CA PHE A 221 19.58 -1.52 5.95
C PHE A 221 18.07 -1.66 6.14
N PHE A 222 17.62 -2.69 6.87
CA PHE A 222 16.22 -2.96 7.15
C PHE A 222 15.63 -2.02 8.19
N ALA A 223 16.35 -1.71 9.27
CA ALA A 223 15.92 -0.74 10.29
C ALA A 223 15.60 0.63 9.66
N LYS A 224 16.48 1.13 8.78
CA LYS A 224 16.26 2.39 8.03
C LYS A 224 15.10 2.34 7.04
N ARG A 225 14.52 1.17 6.79
CA ARG A 225 13.41 0.92 5.85
C ARG A 225 12.24 0.22 6.52
N ALA A 226 12.16 0.25 7.85
CA ALA A 226 11.10 -0.42 8.60
C ALA A 226 9.70 0.04 8.17
N SER A 227 9.54 1.34 7.87
CA SER A 227 8.30 1.92 7.36
C SER A 227 7.81 1.30 6.04
N ALA A 228 8.70 0.76 5.20
CA ALA A 228 8.30 0.09 3.96
C ALA A 228 7.48 -1.19 4.20
N TYR A 229 7.56 -1.78 5.40
CA TYR A 229 6.70 -2.88 5.83
C TYR A 229 5.36 -2.40 6.38
N GLY A 230 5.27 -1.16 6.88
CA GLY A 230 4.16 -0.67 7.68
C GLY A 230 2.81 -0.77 6.98
N VAL A 231 2.73 -0.39 5.70
CA VAL A 231 1.48 -0.49 4.93
C VAL A 231 1.02 -1.94 4.84
N THR A 232 1.84 -2.87 4.38
CA THR A 232 1.43 -4.28 4.22
C THR A 232 1.10 -4.94 5.57
N VAL A 233 1.94 -4.72 6.59
CA VAL A 233 1.72 -5.28 7.95
C VAL A 233 0.43 -4.72 8.56
N SER A 234 0.09 -3.45 8.30
CA SER A 234 -1.15 -2.86 8.84
C SER A 234 -2.43 -3.58 8.38
N TYR A 235 -2.39 -4.32 7.26
CA TYR A 235 -3.51 -5.11 6.75
C TYR A 235 -3.54 -6.56 7.26
N LEU A 236 -2.63 -6.98 8.13
CA LEU A 236 -2.68 -8.32 8.72
C LEU A 236 -3.98 -8.64 9.47
N PRO A 237 -4.71 -7.70 10.12
CA PRO A 237 -6.04 -7.96 10.66
C PRO A 237 -7.05 -8.43 9.61
N MET A 238 -6.98 -7.89 8.39
CA MET A 238 -7.77 -8.36 7.25
C MET A 238 -7.27 -9.70 6.72
N LEU A 239 -5.96 -9.85 6.54
CA LEU A 239 -5.35 -11.08 5.98
C LEU A 239 -5.56 -12.29 6.90
N LYS A 240 -5.64 -12.07 8.22
CA LYS A 240 -6.09 -13.05 9.23
C LYS A 240 -7.47 -13.63 8.92
N ARG A 241 -8.30 -12.88 8.18
CA ARG A 241 -9.67 -13.25 7.78
C ARG A 241 -9.78 -13.65 6.31
N THR A 242 -8.67 -14.02 5.65
CA THR A 242 -8.66 -14.42 4.23
C THR A 242 -9.69 -15.51 3.92
N LYS A 243 -9.85 -16.52 4.79
CA LYS A 243 -10.87 -17.56 4.61
C LYS A 243 -12.30 -16.98 4.61
N GLU A 244 -12.61 -16.08 5.53
CA GLU A 244 -13.91 -15.43 5.64
C GLU A 244 -14.17 -14.51 4.45
N LEU A 245 -13.14 -13.81 3.96
CA LEU A 245 -13.23 -13.04 2.72
C LEU A 245 -13.52 -13.96 1.53
N LEU A 246 -12.79 -15.05 1.37
CA LEU A 246 -12.97 -15.91 0.20
C LEU A 246 -14.29 -16.69 0.20
N PHE A 247 -14.78 -17.14 1.36
CA PHE A 247 -15.87 -18.12 1.43
C PHE A 247 -17.00 -17.78 2.42
N GLY A 248 -16.88 -16.66 3.14
CA GLY A 248 -17.83 -16.23 4.17
C GLY A 248 -18.52 -14.93 3.83
N ASN A 249 -18.86 -14.15 4.86
CA ASN A 249 -19.49 -12.84 4.71
C ASN A 249 -18.44 -11.77 4.37
N PRO A 250 -18.47 -11.18 3.16
CA PRO A 250 -17.50 -10.18 2.72
C PRO A 250 -17.58 -8.87 3.52
N ASN A 251 -18.67 -8.63 4.25
CA ASN A 251 -18.84 -7.42 5.09
C ASN A 251 -18.29 -7.58 6.51
N SER A 252 -17.83 -8.79 6.89
CA SER A 252 -17.35 -9.08 8.26
C SER A 252 -16.11 -8.29 8.67
N ILE A 253 -15.37 -7.74 7.70
CA ILE A 253 -14.15 -6.94 7.92
C ILE A 253 -14.43 -5.43 8.02
N ARG A 254 -15.70 -5.00 7.85
CA ARG A 254 -16.06 -3.58 7.88
C ARG A 254 -16.72 -3.21 9.20
N THR A 255 -16.54 -1.97 9.61
CA THR A 255 -17.30 -1.37 10.71
C THR A 255 -18.73 -1.05 10.28
N THR A 256 -19.62 -0.96 11.26
CA THR A 256 -21.04 -0.69 10.99
C THR A 256 -21.38 0.80 11.02
N SER A 257 -20.50 1.62 11.60
CA SER A 257 -20.68 3.07 11.75
C SER A 257 -19.47 3.86 11.27
N ALA A 258 -19.71 5.05 10.71
CA ALA A 258 -18.67 6.00 10.30
C ALA A 258 -17.84 6.57 11.48
N LEU A 259 -18.29 6.36 12.72
CA LEU A 259 -17.59 6.77 13.94
C LEU A 259 -16.74 5.64 14.55
N GLU A 260 -16.85 4.42 14.04
CA GLU A 260 -16.09 3.26 14.53
C GLU A 260 -14.73 3.14 13.83
N GLU A 261 -13.70 2.78 14.59
CA GLU A 261 -12.37 2.53 14.06
C GLU A 261 -12.35 1.31 13.13
N GLU A 262 -11.67 1.44 12.00
CA GLU A 262 -11.58 0.38 11.00
C GLU A 262 -10.93 -0.89 11.57
N ILE A 263 -11.62 -2.02 11.47
CA ILE A 263 -11.15 -3.30 12.03
C ILE A 263 -10.29 -4.14 11.07
N HIS A 264 -10.28 -3.79 9.78
CA HIS A 264 -9.53 -4.51 8.74
C HIS A 264 -8.08 -4.04 8.60
N VAL A 265 -7.76 -2.88 9.17
CA VAL A 265 -6.45 -2.25 9.04
C VAL A 265 -6.08 -1.54 10.34
N ASN A 266 -4.85 -1.74 10.82
CA ASN A 266 -4.32 -0.93 11.91
C ASN A 266 -4.00 0.46 11.36
N ARG A 267 -4.90 1.43 11.55
CA ARG A 267 -4.80 2.75 10.91
C ARG A 267 -3.58 3.55 11.37
N GLU A 268 -3.20 3.46 12.65
CA GLU A 268 -2.00 4.10 13.17
C GLU A 268 -0.74 3.60 12.47
N MET A 269 -0.61 2.28 12.36
CA MET A 269 0.50 1.63 11.66
C MET A 269 0.51 1.93 10.15
N ASN A 270 -0.68 1.99 9.54
CA ASN A 270 -0.83 2.32 8.12
C ASN A 270 -0.34 3.74 7.82
N VAL A 271 -0.73 4.72 8.66
CA VAL A 271 -0.28 6.12 8.57
C VAL A 271 1.23 6.24 8.82
N TRP A 272 1.78 5.51 9.79
CA TRP A 272 3.22 5.48 10.04
C TRP A 272 3.99 4.89 8.84
N GLY A 273 3.50 3.79 8.28
CA GLY A 273 4.09 3.12 7.13
C GLY A 273 4.08 3.97 5.86
N SER A 274 2.94 4.62 5.56
CA SER A 274 2.82 5.50 4.40
C SER A 274 3.74 6.73 4.53
N GLY A 275 3.77 7.36 5.71
CA GLY A 275 4.62 8.52 6.02
C GLY A 275 6.10 8.34 5.67
N GLY A 276 6.67 7.15 5.86
CA GLY A 276 8.07 6.86 5.56
C GLY A 276 8.41 6.69 4.07
N ALA A 277 7.42 6.48 3.20
CA ALA A 277 7.63 6.25 1.77
C ALA A 277 7.85 7.56 0.96
N HIS A 278 7.49 8.72 1.52
CA HIS A 278 7.30 9.94 0.73
C HIS A 278 8.57 10.72 0.36
N ALA A 279 9.67 10.58 1.11
CA ALA A 279 10.84 11.46 0.94
C ALA A 279 11.48 11.44 -0.46
N THR A 280 11.36 10.34 -1.21
CA THR A 280 11.87 10.26 -2.59
C THR A 280 10.93 10.95 -3.58
N TYR A 281 9.61 10.84 -3.37
CA TYR A 281 8.61 11.45 -4.23
C TYR A 281 8.56 12.96 -4.05
N PHE A 282 8.76 13.43 -2.81
CA PHE A 282 8.76 14.86 -2.47
C PHE A 282 9.75 15.67 -3.30
N LYS A 283 10.93 15.13 -3.64
CA LYS A 283 11.88 15.87 -4.50
C LYS A 283 11.30 16.24 -5.87
N VAL A 284 10.49 15.37 -6.47
CA VAL A 284 9.83 15.66 -7.74
C VAL A 284 8.70 16.67 -7.53
N ILE A 285 7.97 16.56 -6.42
CA ILE A 285 6.96 17.55 -6.05
C ILE A 285 7.60 18.93 -5.87
N ASP A 286 8.76 19.02 -5.23
CA ASP A 286 9.47 20.27 -5.01
C ASP A 286 9.72 21.00 -6.33
N GLU A 287 10.18 20.29 -7.36
CA GLU A 287 10.41 20.85 -8.69
C GLU A 287 9.12 21.44 -9.29
N ILE A 288 7.99 20.76 -9.12
CA ILE A 288 6.68 21.20 -9.62
C ILE A 288 6.20 22.43 -8.85
N ILE A 289 6.28 22.40 -7.52
CA ILE A 289 5.86 23.50 -6.65
C ILE A 289 6.71 24.74 -6.92
N ILE A 290 8.03 24.58 -7.04
CA ILE A 290 8.95 25.67 -7.35
C ILE A 290 8.62 26.29 -8.70
N GLU A 291 8.32 25.47 -9.71
CA GLU A 291 7.93 25.98 -11.03
C GLU A 291 6.64 26.81 -10.96
N ILE A 292 5.59 26.28 -10.34
CA ILE A 292 4.28 26.95 -10.25
C ILE A 292 4.39 28.29 -9.50
N PHE A 293 5.05 28.31 -8.34
CA PHE A 293 5.12 29.49 -7.47
C PHE A 293 6.28 30.45 -7.80
N ASN A 294 6.99 30.21 -8.91
CA ASN A 294 7.92 31.17 -9.52
C ASN A 294 7.33 31.91 -10.74
N ARG A 295 6.12 31.55 -11.19
CA ARG A 295 5.41 32.29 -12.25
C ARG A 295 4.97 33.68 -11.77
N PRO A 296 4.58 34.60 -12.66
CA PRO A 296 3.96 35.86 -12.26
C PRO A 296 2.77 35.65 -11.30
N ILE A 297 2.60 36.50 -10.28
CA ILE A 297 1.63 36.30 -9.19
C ILE A 297 0.21 36.05 -9.69
N GLN A 298 -0.23 36.73 -10.74
CA GLN A 298 -1.55 36.58 -11.35
C GLN A 298 -1.79 35.22 -12.04
N GLU A 299 -0.71 34.48 -12.32
CA GLU A 299 -0.74 33.14 -12.91
C GLU A 299 -0.58 32.04 -11.86
N GLN A 300 -0.38 32.40 -10.59
CA GLN A 300 -0.21 31.45 -9.49
C GLN A 300 -1.56 31.10 -8.84
N PRO A 301 -1.66 29.91 -8.24
CA PRO A 301 -2.74 29.60 -7.32
C PRO A 301 -2.75 30.59 -6.14
N LYS A 302 -3.95 30.86 -5.60
CA LYS A 302 -4.08 31.62 -4.35
C LYS A 302 -3.63 30.84 -3.13
N GLY A 303 -3.52 29.52 -3.25
CA GLY A 303 -3.18 28.63 -2.16
C GLY A 303 -3.19 27.17 -2.59
N ILE A 304 -3.20 26.28 -1.61
CA ILE A 304 -3.10 24.83 -1.79
C ILE A 304 -4.20 24.15 -0.99
N LEU A 305 -4.82 23.15 -1.60
CA LEU A 305 -5.69 22.21 -0.92
C LEU A 305 -5.09 20.80 -0.98
N ASP A 306 -4.84 20.21 0.18
CA ASP A 306 -4.42 18.82 0.35
C ASP A 306 -5.63 17.96 0.75
N MET A 307 -6.14 17.15 -0.18
CA MET A 307 -7.27 16.23 0.06
C MET A 307 -6.74 14.88 0.57
N GLY A 308 -7.29 14.42 1.70
CA GLY A 308 -6.76 13.33 2.52
C GLY A 308 -5.47 13.71 3.21
N CYS A 309 -5.46 14.86 3.90
CA CYS A 309 -4.26 15.45 4.47
C CYS A 309 -3.62 14.61 5.59
N GLY A 310 -4.32 13.61 6.14
CA GLY A 310 -3.74 12.66 7.09
C GLY A 310 -3.19 13.32 8.34
N ASN A 311 -1.86 13.41 8.45
CA ASN A 311 -1.18 14.08 9.56
C ASN A 311 -0.68 15.50 9.23
N GLY A 312 -0.96 16.02 8.04
CA GLY A 312 -0.56 17.35 7.57
C GLY A 312 0.88 17.47 7.08
N ALA A 313 1.67 16.39 7.08
CA ALA A 313 3.09 16.47 6.74
C ALA A 313 3.33 16.90 5.28
N PHE A 314 2.47 16.50 4.35
CA PHE A 314 2.62 16.88 2.95
C PHE A 314 2.31 18.36 2.73
N LEU A 315 1.20 18.85 3.29
CA LEU A 315 0.85 20.27 3.26
C LEU A 315 1.93 21.15 3.91
N GLN A 316 2.46 20.71 5.07
CA GLN A 316 3.60 21.38 5.72
C GLN A 316 4.82 21.44 4.79
N HIS A 317 5.20 20.31 4.21
CA HIS A 317 6.35 20.22 3.30
C HIS A 317 6.21 21.16 2.10
N ILE A 318 5.04 21.16 1.43
CA ILE A 318 4.82 22.06 0.30
C ILE A 318 4.93 23.53 0.74
N PHE A 319 4.34 23.90 1.88
CA PHE A 319 4.44 25.26 2.38
C PHE A 319 5.89 25.68 2.62
N GLU A 320 6.69 24.84 3.29
CA GLU A 320 8.11 25.11 3.55
C GLU A 320 8.93 25.25 2.26
N VAL A 321 8.62 24.47 1.22
CA VAL A 321 9.23 24.61 -0.11
C VAL A 321 8.87 25.98 -0.71
N ILE A 322 7.61 26.39 -0.66
CA ILE A 322 7.18 27.69 -1.22
C ILE A 322 7.85 28.84 -0.46
N GLU A 323 7.77 28.82 0.87
CA GLU A 323 8.33 29.85 1.75
C GLU A 323 9.83 30.05 1.47
N ARG A 324 10.59 28.96 1.37
CA ARG A 324 12.06 29.02 1.35
C ARG A 324 12.68 29.06 -0.05
N GLN A 325 11.99 28.54 -1.06
CA GLN A 325 12.61 28.23 -2.36
C GLN A 325 11.94 28.90 -3.57
N THR A 326 10.95 29.77 -3.35
CA THR A 326 10.21 30.40 -4.46
C THR A 326 10.17 31.93 -4.39
N LEU A 327 9.85 32.57 -5.51
CA LEU A 327 9.57 34.00 -5.58
C LEU A 327 8.32 34.37 -4.77
N ARG A 328 7.29 33.50 -4.76
CA ARG A 328 6.11 33.69 -3.92
C ARG A 328 6.45 33.73 -2.43
N GLY A 329 7.40 32.90 -1.98
CA GLY A 329 7.88 32.88 -0.60
C GLY A 329 8.37 34.25 -0.09
N LYS A 330 8.97 35.05 -0.97
CA LYS A 330 9.44 36.42 -0.67
C LYS A 330 8.32 37.47 -0.61
N LEU A 331 7.11 37.10 -1.00
CA LEU A 331 5.96 37.97 -1.17
C LEU A 331 4.76 37.53 -0.32
N LEU A 332 4.94 36.60 0.64
CA LEU A 332 3.84 36.05 1.43
C LEU A 332 3.12 37.10 2.30
N GLU A 333 3.79 38.21 2.65
CA GLU A 333 3.16 39.32 3.37
C GLU A 333 2.11 40.05 2.50
N GLU A 334 2.44 40.32 1.24
CA GLU A 334 1.56 41.02 0.29
C GLU A 334 0.57 40.07 -0.40
N HIS A 335 1.01 38.82 -0.61
CA HIS A 335 0.28 37.76 -1.31
C HIS A 335 0.30 36.47 -0.48
N PRO A 336 -0.44 36.38 0.63
CA PRO A 336 -0.46 35.18 1.47
C PRO A 336 -1.01 33.96 0.72
N LEU A 337 -0.63 32.76 1.17
CA LEU A 337 -1.21 31.50 0.68
C LEU A 337 -2.42 31.12 1.51
N PHE A 338 -3.48 30.66 0.84
CA PHE A 338 -4.61 30.03 1.49
C PHE A 338 -4.39 28.50 1.58
N LEU A 339 -3.98 28.00 2.74
CA LEU A 339 -3.71 26.58 2.94
C LEU A 339 -4.93 25.84 3.48
N VAL A 340 -5.25 24.69 2.88
CA VAL A 340 -6.36 23.82 3.31
C VAL A 340 -5.88 22.38 3.43
N GLY A 341 -6.07 21.79 4.61
CA GLY A 341 -6.05 20.34 4.79
C GLY A 341 -7.48 19.82 4.89
N ALA A 342 -7.87 18.90 4.01
CA ALA A 342 -9.18 18.28 4.01
C ALA A 342 -9.06 16.77 4.24
N ASP A 343 -9.91 16.21 5.09
CA ASP A 343 -9.95 14.76 5.36
C ASP A 343 -11.33 14.36 5.85
N TYR A 344 -11.81 13.18 5.45
CA TYR A 344 -13.09 12.65 5.89
C TYR A 344 -13.01 12.06 7.32
N ASN A 345 -11.80 11.73 7.78
CA ASN A 345 -11.53 11.15 9.10
C ASN A 345 -11.24 12.25 10.14
N GLN A 346 -12.06 12.31 11.20
CA GLN A 346 -11.92 13.32 12.25
C GLN A 346 -10.61 13.21 13.06
N ALA A 347 -10.07 12.00 13.24
CA ALA A 347 -8.81 11.80 13.93
C ALA A 347 -7.63 12.37 13.13
N ALA A 348 -7.62 12.16 11.81
CA ALA A 348 -6.66 12.77 10.89
C ALA A 348 -6.70 14.31 10.97
N LEU A 349 -7.89 14.92 10.94
CA LEU A 349 -8.05 16.36 11.10
C LEU A 349 -7.48 16.89 12.42
N LYS A 350 -7.69 16.16 13.53
CA LYS A 350 -7.14 16.53 14.85
C LYS A 350 -5.60 16.51 14.85
N VAL A 351 -5.00 15.47 14.29
CA VAL A 351 -3.54 15.33 14.18
C VAL A 351 -2.97 16.40 13.25
N THR A 352 -3.57 16.61 12.09
CA THR A 352 -3.18 17.66 11.13
C THR A 352 -3.17 19.03 11.79
N ARG A 353 -4.23 19.41 12.53
CA ARG A 353 -4.27 20.69 13.25
C ARG A 353 -3.12 20.83 14.24
N ALA A 354 -2.88 19.80 15.05
CA ALA A 354 -1.82 19.82 16.05
C ALA A 354 -0.43 19.98 15.42
N ASN A 355 -0.16 19.27 14.32
CA ASN A 355 1.12 19.32 13.63
C ASN A 355 1.36 20.66 12.94
N LEU A 356 0.36 21.20 12.23
CA LEU A 356 0.49 22.50 11.56
C LEU A 356 0.64 23.65 12.55
N ILE A 357 -0.08 23.63 13.68
CA ILE A 357 0.12 24.62 14.76
C ILE A 357 1.53 24.52 15.33
N LYS A 358 2.03 23.31 15.57
CA LYS A 358 3.39 23.08 16.07
C LYS A 358 4.46 23.57 15.09
N ALA A 359 4.17 23.53 13.79
CA ALA A 359 5.02 24.02 12.72
C ALA A 359 4.88 25.53 12.44
N ASP A 360 4.03 26.24 13.20
CA ASP A 360 3.70 27.66 12.99
C ASP A 360 3.09 27.96 11.60
N ILE A 361 2.30 27.01 11.07
CA ILE A 361 1.65 27.11 9.76
C ILE A 361 0.15 27.36 9.95
N TRP A 362 -0.35 28.47 9.41
CA TRP A 362 -1.77 28.76 9.42
C TRP A 362 -2.49 28.11 8.21
N ALA A 363 -3.23 27.04 8.49
CA ALA A 363 -4.12 26.40 7.51
C ALA A 363 -5.56 26.28 8.03
N LYS A 364 -6.52 26.14 7.11
CA LYS A 364 -7.87 25.67 7.41
C LYS A 364 -7.88 24.15 7.36
N VAL A 365 -8.35 23.51 8.43
CA VAL A 365 -8.45 22.05 8.50
C VAL A 365 -9.91 21.68 8.58
N ILE A 366 -10.46 21.12 7.51
CA ILE A 366 -11.89 20.93 7.29
C ILE A 366 -12.23 19.49 6.94
N TRP A 367 -13.49 19.13 7.15
CA TRP A 367 -13.98 17.84 6.66
C TRP A 367 -14.12 17.88 5.14
N GLY A 368 -13.75 16.80 4.47
CA GLY A 368 -13.94 16.67 3.03
C GLY A 368 -13.83 15.22 2.56
N ASP A 369 -14.68 14.83 1.62
CA ASP A 369 -14.65 13.53 0.97
C ASP A 369 -14.14 13.68 -0.47
N ILE A 370 -13.12 12.89 -0.83
CA ILE A 370 -12.55 12.88 -2.17
C ILE A 370 -13.61 12.55 -3.25
N SER A 371 -14.67 11.83 -2.88
CA SER A 371 -15.76 11.42 -3.77
C SER A 371 -16.78 12.54 -4.04
N ASN A 372 -16.74 13.64 -3.26
CA ASN A 372 -17.69 14.75 -3.33
C ASN A 372 -16.99 16.14 -3.31
N PRO A 373 -16.29 16.51 -4.40
CA PRO A 373 -15.65 17.83 -4.51
C PRO A 373 -16.64 19.00 -4.54
N ASP A 374 -17.92 18.76 -4.84
CA ASP A 374 -18.96 19.79 -4.88
C ASP A 374 -19.26 20.32 -3.47
N GLN A 375 -19.38 19.41 -2.50
CA GLN A 375 -19.53 19.79 -1.09
C GLN A 375 -18.30 20.57 -0.61
N LEU A 376 -17.11 20.09 -0.92
CA LEU A 376 -15.86 20.76 -0.56
C LEU A 376 -15.80 22.19 -1.13
N ALA A 377 -16.16 22.35 -2.41
CA ALA A 377 -16.19 23.65 -3.07
C ALA A 377 -17.22 24.59 -2.42
N HIS A 378 -18.41 24.07 -2.07
CA HIS A 378 -19.44 24.82 -1.37
C HIS A 378 -18.95 25.30 0.01
N ASP A 379 -18.38 24.41 0.81
CA ASP A 379 -17.89 24.72 2.15
C ASP A 379 -16.78 25.76 2.12
N LEU A 380 -15.88 25.69 1.15
CA LEU A 380 -14.82 26.67 0.94
C LEU A 380 -15.36 28.06 0.57
N ALA A 381 -16.30 28.10 -0.37
CA ALA A 381 -16.91 29.35 -0.82
C ALA A 381 -17.75 30.00 0.28
N GLU A 382 -18.54 29.22 1.01
CA GLU A 382 -19.41 29.72 2.07
C GLU A 382 -18.61 30.23 3.26
N ASN A 383 -17.73 29.39 3.81
CA ASN A 383 -17.07 29.63 5.09
C ASN A 383 -15.81 30.50 4.98
N TYR A 384 -15.14 30.49 3.83
CA TYR A 384 -13.84 31.15 3.67
C TYR A 384 -13.74 32.08 2.47
N LYS A 385 -14.81 32.19 1.66
CA LYS A 385 -14.83 33.06 0.47
C LYS A 385 -13.70 32.75 -0.53
N ILE A 386 -13.32 31.47 -0.62
CA ILE A 386 -12.31 30.97 -1.56
C ILE A 386 -12.95 29.94 -2.48
N ASN A 387 -12.68 30.02 -3.79
CA ASN A 387 -13.14 29.00 -4.72
C ASN A 387 -12.15 27.84 -4.75
N LEU A 388 -12.64 26.60 -4.81
CA LEU A 388 -11.78 25.43 -4.97
C LEU A 388 -10.89 25.51 -6.22
N SER A 389 -11.40 26.15 -7.28
CA SER A 389 -10.66 26.39 -8.52
C SER A 389 -9.56 27.43 -8.44
N ASP A 390 -9.52 28.22 -7.36
CA ASP A 390 -8.44 29.19 -7.14
C ASP A 390 -7.19 28.54 -6.50
N LEU A 391 -7.27 27.25 -6.14
CA LEU A 391 -6.24 26.52 -5.40
C LEU A 391 -5.56 25.48 -6.27
N LEU A 392 -4.27 25.25 -6.02
CA LEU A 392 -3.61 24.04 -6.48
C LEU A 392 -4.13 22.88 -5.63
N ASN A 393 -4.78 21.92 -6.28
CA ASN A 393 -5.30 20.75 -5.60
C ASN A 393 -4.23 19.66 -5.60
N VAL A 394 -3.89 19.16 -4.43
CA VAL A 394 -2.88 18.12 -4.23
C VAL A 394 -3.48 16.96 -3.44
N ARG A 395 -2.97 15.74 -3.69
CA ARG A 395 -3.29 14.56 -2.89
C ARG A 395 -2.29 13.44 -3.16
N THR A 396 -2.10 12.58 -2.17
CA THR A 396 -1.17 11.45 -2.28
C THR A 396 -1.85 10.14 -1.91
N PHE A 397 -1.80 9.17 -2.83
CA PHE A 397 -2.27 7.79 -2.64
C PHE A 397 -3.74 7.71 -2.21
N LEU A 398 -4.65 8.36 -2.97
CA LEU A 398 -6.02 8.55 -2.51
C LEU A 398 -7.11 8.32 -3.57
N ASP A 399 -6.87 8.61 -4.85
CA ASP A 399 -7.90 8.41 -5.89
C ASP A 399 -8.29 6.93 -6.03
N HIS A 400 -7.35 6.01 -5.80
CA HIS A 400 -7.63 4.57 -5.75
C HIS A 400 -8.48 4.16 -4.54
N ASN A 401 -8.48 4.94 -3.45
CA ASN A 401 -9.23 4.67 -2.21
C ASN A 401 -10.58 5.43 -2.19
N ARG A 402 -11.03 5.94 -3.34
CA ARG A 402 -12.36 6.56 -3.48
C ARG A 402 -13.47 5.54 -3.14
N ILE A 403 -14.59 6.03 -2.65
CA ILE A 403 -15.75 5.19 -2.39
C ILE A 403 -16.31 4.70 -3.72
N TRP A 404 -16.58 3.39 -3.82
CA TRP A 404 -17.20 2.84 -5.01
C TRP A 404 -18.63 3.35 -5.19
N GLU A 405 -18.88 3.91 -6.36
CA GLU A 405 -20.20 4.30 -6.85
C GLU A 405 -20.44 3.58 -8.18
N THR A 406 -21.61 2.97 -8.33
CA THR A 406 -21.95 2.37 -9.63
C THR A 406 -22.06 3.46 -10.68
N PRO A 407 -21.34 3.38 -11.83
CA PRO A 407 -21.37 4.42 -12.84
C PRO A 407 -22.78 4.70 -13.34
N ALA A 408 -23.15 5.98 -13.41
CA ALA A 408 -24.43 6.41 -13.96
C ALA A 408 -24.48 6.22 -15.49
N LYS A 409 -23.33 6.36 -16.16
CA LYS A 409 -23.14 6.23 -17.60
C LYS A 409 -22.11 5.15 -17.88
N ARG A 410 -22.56 4.08 -18.53
CA ARG A 410 -21.67 3.03 -19.04
C ARG A 410 -21.41 3.24 -20.53
N ASN A 411 -20.15 3.14 -20.95
CA ASN A 411 -19.81 3.15 -22.37
C ASN A 411 -19.88 1.71 -22.91
N PRO A 412 -20.88 1.34 -23.73
CA PRO A 412 -21.06 -0.04 -24.20
C PRO A 412 -19.93 -0.50 -25.14
N ASN A 413 -19.13 0.43 -25.66
CA ASN A 413 -18.00 0.15 -26.55
C ASN A 413 -16.66 0.19 -25.82
N ARG A 414 -16.65 0.41 -24.49
CA ARG A 414 -15.41 0.41 -23.73
C ARG A 414 -14.87 -1.01 -23.65
N ILE A 415 -13.60 -1.15 -24.04
CA ILE A 415 -12.81 -2.34 -23.78
C ILE A 415 -11.58 -1.86 -23.00
N SER A 416 -11.52 -2.24 -21.74
CA SER A 416 -10.43 -1.87 -20.84
C SER A 416 -9.13 -2.50 -21.30
N ALA A 417 -8.02 -1.80 -21.05
CA ALA A 417 -6.68 -2.37 -21.15
C ALA A 417 -6.17 -2.87 -19.78
N SER A 418 -6.95 -2.66 -18.72
CA SER A 418 -6.57 -3.09 -17.38
C SER A 418 -6.62 -4.59 -17.29
N THR A 419 -5.61 -5.13 -16.60
CA THR A 419 -5.59 -6.51 -16.17
C THR A 419 -6.08 -6.67 -14.73
N GLY A 420 -6.36 -5.56 -14.02
CA GLY A 420 -6.64 -5.53 -12.58
C GLY A 420 -7.71 -6.51 -12.13
N ALA A 421 -7.65 -6.89 -10.85
CA ALA A 421 -8.68 -7.68 -10.20
C ALA A 421 -9.39 -6.80 -9.17
N PHE A 422 -10.62 -6.40 -9.48
CA PHE A 422 -11.39 -5.47 -8.66
C PHE A 422 -12.58 -6.16 -7.99
N SER A 423 -12.85 -5.74 -6.76
CA SER A 423 -13.95 -6.22 -5.94
C SER A 423 -14.69 -5.06 -5.30
N PHE A 424 -15.99 -5.26 -5.11
CA PHE A 424 -16.75 -4.50 -4.13
C PHE A 424 -17.58 -5.46 -3.30
N ARG A 425 -17.26 -5.57 -2.01
CA ARG A 425 -17.97 -6.44 -1.06
C ARG A 425 -18.05 -7.89 -1.54
N GLY A 426 -16.92 -8.42 -2.03
CA GLY A 426 -16.78 -9.80 -2.51
C GLY A 426 -17.33 -10.05 -3.91
N LYS A 427 -18.05 -9.11 -4.52
CA LYS A 427 -18.49 -9.21 -5.91
C LYS A 427 -17.37 -8.73 -6.83
N GLN A 428 -17.06 -9.50 -7.88
CA GLN A 428 -16.15 -9.06 -8.93
C GLN A 428 -16.74 -7.84 -9.67
N LEU A 429 -15.91 -6.84 -9.93
CA LEU A 429 -16.22 -5.71 -10.79
C LEU A 429 -15.62 -5.93 -12.18
N ASP A 430 -16.33 -5.47 -13.21
CA ASP A 430 -15.82 -5.42 -14.58
C ASP A 430 -14.79 -4.28 -14.71
N ASN A 431 -13.65 -4.56 -15.34
CA ASN A 431 -12.62 -3.55 -15.60
C ASN A 431 -13.16 -2.39 -16.47
N ASN A 432 -14.11 -2.65 -17.37
CA ASN A 432 -14.77 -1.59 -18.14
C ASN A 432 -15.59 -0.67 -17.21
N GLU A 433 -16.32 -1.25 -16.26
CA GLU A 433 -17.12 -0.50 -15.28
C GLU A 433 -16.24 0.28 -14.31
N VAL A 434 -15.08 -0.27 -13.91
CA VAL A 434 -14.10 0.43 -13.07
C VAL A 434 -13.52 1.66 -13.77
N GLU A 435 -13.26 1.57 -15.08
CA GLU A 435 -12.85 2.73 -15.87
C GLU A 435 -13.96 3.78 -16.03
N ASP A 436 -15.21 3.37 -16.25
CA ASP A 436 -16.35 4.30 -16.30
C ASP A 436 -16.56 4.98 -14.93
N ASN A 437 -16.38 4.24 -13.83
CA ASN A 437 -16.40 4.80 -12.47
C ASN A 437 -15.29 5.84 -12.28
N LEU A 438 -14.07 5.52 -12.71
CA LEU A 438 -12.94 6.44 -12.63
C LEU A 438 -13.15 7.69 -13.51
N LEU A 439 -13.79 7.55 -14.67
CA LEU A 439 -14.14 8.66 -15.56
C LEU A 439 -15.11 9.62 -14.87
N GLU A 440 -16.21 9.11 -14.33
CA GLU A 440 -17.18 9.95 -13.61
C GLU A 440 -16.55 10.62 -12.40
N TYR A 441 -15.71 9.90 -11.66
CA TYR A 441 -14.93 10.45 -10.56
C TYR A 441 -14.05 11.63 -11.01
N PHE A 442 -13.25 11.48 -12.08
CA PHE A 442 -12.42 12.58 -12.56
C PHE A 442 -13.25 13.74 -13.12
N GLN A 443 -14.41 13.48 -13.74
CA GLN A 443 -15.30 14.53 -14.21
C GLN A 443 -15.84 15.41 -13.07
N LYS A 444 -16.12 14.83 -11.89
CA LYS A 444 -16.50 15.60 -10.69
C LYS A 444 -15.40 16.59 -10.30
N TRP A 445 -14.14 16.17 -10.36
CA TRP A 445 -12.99 17.01 -10.04
C TRP A 445 -12.59 17.98 -11.14
N ALA A 446 -12.74 17.59 -12.40
CA ALA A 446 -12.22 18.30 -13.57
C ALA A 446 -12.59 19.77 -13.54
N LYS A 447 -13.86 20.10 -13.29
CA LYS A 447 -14.38 21.49 -13.24
C LYS A 447 -13.69 22.40 -12.22
N TYR A 448 -13.01 21.83 -11.22
CA TYR A 448 -12.27 22.59 -10.20
C TYR A 448 -10.77 22.63 -10.43
N VAL A 449 -10.21 21.71 -11.22
CA VAL A 449 -8.75 21.55 -11.32
C VAL A 449 -8.18 21.91 -12.70
N GLN A 450 -9.01 22.40 -13.63
CA GLN A 450 -8.54 22.73 -15.00
C GLN A 450 -7.43 23.79 -15.01
N GLN A 451 -7.58 24.83 -14.19
CA GLN A 451 -6.71 26.02 -14.26
C GLN A 451 -5.31 25.77 -13.65
N PHE A 452 -5.25 25.44 -12.37
CA PHE A 452 -3.98 25.26 -11.65
C PHE A 452 -3.51 23.81 -11.60
N GLY A 453 -4.36 22.88 -12.00
CA GLY A 453 -4.08 21.47 -12.05
C GLY A 453 -4.40 20.72 -10.77
N LEU A 454 -4.31 19.40 -10.90
CA LEU A 454 -4.40 18.42 -9.85
C LEU A 454 -3.06 17.68 -9.77
N LEU A 455 -2.31 17.92 -8.70
CA LEU A 455 -1.04 17.25 -8.42
C LEU A 455 -1.28 15.99 -7.60
N ILE A 456 -1.14 14.83 -8.23
CA ILE A 456 -1.35 13.53 -7.60
C ILE A 456 -0.05 12.73 -7.54
N ILE A 457 0.17 12.09 -6.39
CA ILE A 457 1.04 10.92 -6.29
C ILE A 457 0.11 9.72 -6.20
N GLU A 458 0.20 8.75 -7.09
CA GLU A 458 -0.75 7.64 -7.13
C GLU A 458 -0.09 6.26 -7.21
N LEU A 459 -0.75 5.28 -6.59
CA LEU A 459 -0.42 3.86 -6.58
C LEU A 459 -1.11 3.12 -7.73
N HIS A 460 -0.40 2.17 -8.31
CA HIS A 460 -0.81 1.45 -9.51
C HIS A 460 -0.55 -0.05 -9.40
N THR A 461 -1.42 -0.82 -10.04
CA THR A 461 -1.17 -2.23 -10.35
C THR A 461 -0.37 -2.37 -11.64
N ILE A 462 0.15 -3.57 -11.89
CA ILE A 462 0.79 -3.98 -13.14
C ILE A 462 0.35 -5.41 -13.48
N ALA A 463 0.49 -5.82 -14.75
CA ALA A 463 0.07 -7.16 -15.18
C ALA A 463 0.79 -8.30 -14.41
N PRO A 464 0.09 -9.39 -14.05
CA PRO A 464 0.69 -10.49 -13.28
C PRO A 464 1.94 -11.10 -13.93
N GLU A 465 1.98 -11.16 -15.26
CA GLU A 465 3.14 -11.61 -16.02
C GLU A 465 4.37 -10.70 -15.87
N ILE A 466 4.16 -9.38 -15.74
CA ILE A 466 5.23 -8.41 -15.50
C ILE A 466 5.71 -8.54 -14.05
N THR A 467 4.78 -8.69 -13.10
CA THR A 467 5.11 -8.94 -11.69
C THR A 467 5.93 -10.22 -11.53
N ALA A 468 5.51 -11.33 -12.14
CA ALA A 468 6.18 -12.62 -12.05
C ALA A 468 7.61 -12.59 -12.62
N LYS A 469 7.86 -11.79 -13.66
CA LYS A 469 9.21 -11.58 -14.22
C LYS A 469 10.10 -10.69 -13.34
N ASN A 470 9.51 -9.95 -12.40
CA ASN A 470 10.19 -8.93 -11.60
C ASN A 470 10.02 -9.14 -10.08
N ILE A 471 9.79 -10.38 -9.64
CA ILE A 471 9.72 -10.73 -8.21
C ILE A 471 11.00 -10.24 -7.51
N GLY A 472 10.82 -9.58 -6.36
CA GLY A 472 11.93 -8.97 -5.63
C GLY A 472 12.40 -7.63 -6.22
N LYS A 473 11.70 -7.05 -7.20
CA LYS A 473 11.97 -5.69 -7.71
C LYS A 473 10.79 -4.73 -7.56
N THR A 474 9.61 -5.27 -7.24
CA THR A 474 8.35 -4.55 -7.11
C THR A 474 7.57 -5.09 -5.92
N ALA A 475 6.72 -4.25 -5.32
CA ALA A 475 5.77 -4.62 -4.27
C ALA A 475 4.35 -4.85 -4.80
N ALA A 476 4.20 -4.98 -6.13
CA ALA A 476 2.89 -5.08 -6.80
C ALA A 476 1.99 -6.19 -6.21
N THR A 477 2.52 -7.38 -5.91
CA THR A 477 1.69 -8.46 -5.33
C THR A 477 1.11 -8.05 -3.97
N ALA A 478 1.94 -7.48 -3.10
CA ALA A 478 1.51 -7.00 -1.79
C ALA A 478 0.44 -5.90 -1.92
N TYR A 479 0.65 -4.93 -2.81
CA TYR A 479 -0.30 -3.85 -3.03
C TYR A 479 -1.61 -4.31 -3.66
N ASP A 480 -1.56 -5.15 -4.69
CA ASP A 480 -2.75 -5.73 -5.33
C ASP A 480 -3.65 -6.45 -4.32
N VAL A 481 -3.05 -7.23 -3.42
CA VAL A 481 -3.82 -7.97 -2.41
C VAL A 481 -4.37 -7.03 -1.33
N THR A 482 -3.54 -6.18 -0.73
CA THR A 482 -3.99 -5.32 0.37
C THR A 482 -5.09 -4.36 -0.09
N HIS A 483 -4.95 -3.79 -1.29
CA HIS A 483 -5.93 -2.86 -1.85
C HIS A 483 -7.15 -3.60 -2.40
N GLY A 484 -6.96 -4.71 -3.13
CA GLY A 484 -8.07 -5.48 -3.68
C GLY A 484 -8.99 -6.06 -2.59
N PHE A 485 -8.45 -6.68 -1.54
CA PHE A 485 -9.25 -7.22 -0.44
C PHE A 485 -9.91 -6.15 0.42
N SER A 486 -9.41 -4.91 0.38
CA SER A 486 -10.03 -3.77 1.06
C SER A 486 -10.89 -2.90 0.14
N ASP A 487 -11.33 -3.46 -1.00
CA ASP A 487 -12.18 -2.80 -2.01
C ASP A 487 -11.62 -1.42 -2.45
N GLN A 488 -10.32 -1.38 -2.76
CA GLN A 488 -9.64 -0.22 -3.34
C GLN A 488 -9.24 -0.51 -4.80
N TYR A 489 -9.16 0.54 -5.62
CA TYR A 489 -9.18 0.46 -7.08
C TYR A 489 -7.90 1.02 -7.72
N ILE A 490 -6.77 0.34 -7.51
CA ILE A 490 -5.51 0.68 -8.16
C ILE A 490 -5.50 0.19 -9.62
N VAL A 491 -5.40 1.13 -10.57
CA VAL A 491 -5.35 0.82 -12.01
C VAL A 491 -3.93 1.03 -12.56
N GLU A 492 -3.62 0.43 -13.69
CA GLU A 492 -2.36 0.67 -14.41
C GLU A 492 -2.21 2.16 -14.79
N ILE A 493 -0.97 2.67 -14.84
CA ILE A 493 -0.69 4.09 -15.15
C ILE A 493 -1.35 4.52 -16.46
N ASP A 494 -1.23 3.70 -17.52
CA ASP A 494 -1.78 4.02 -18.83
C ASP A 494 -3.32 4.08 -18.81
N VAL A 495 -3.96 3.28 -17.95
CA VAL A 495 -5.42 3.32 -17.75
C VAL A 495 -5.80 4.62 -17.04
N LEU A 496 -5.09 5.01 -15.97
CA LEU A 496 -5.33 6.29 -15.30
C LEU A 496 -5.18 7.47 -16.26
N HIS A 497 -4.10 7.50 -17.05
CA HIS A 497 -3.86 8.55 -18.04
C HIS A 497 -4.91 8.56 -19.16
N LYS A 498 -5.35 7.39 -19.64
CA LYS A 498 -6.43 7.31 -20.63
C LYS A 498 -7.72 7.93 -20.08
N VAL A 499 -8.14 7.50 -18.88
CA VAL A 499 -9.40 7.95 -18.28
C VAL A 499 -9.34 9.42 -17.85
N ALA A 500 -8.20 9.89 -17.32
CA ALA A 500 -8.00 11.32 -17.03
C ALA A 500 -8.19 12.18 -18.29
N ARG A 501 -7.62 11.77 -19.43
CA ARG A 501 -7.77 12.48 -20.71
C ARG A 501 -9.22 12.49 -21.20
N GLU A 502 -9.94 11.38 -21.04
CA GLU A 502 -11.38 11.30 -21.33
C GLU A 502 -12.19 12.28 -20.45
N ALA A 503 -11.75 12.54 -19.22
CA ALA A 503 -12.34 13.54 -18.33
C ALA A 503 -11.94 14.99 -18.63
N GLY A 504 -11.10 15.22 -19.66
CA GLY A 504 -10.56 16.53 -20.00
C GLY A 504 -9.37 16.95 -19.14
N LEU A 505 -8.65 16.00 -18.53
CA LEU A 505 -7.46 16.25 -17.73
C LEU A 505 -6.23 15.59 -18.37
N GLN A 506 -5.30 16.38 -18.86
CA GLN A 506 -4.06 15.94 -19.49
C GLN A 506 -2.92 15.86 -18.45
N PRO A 507 -2.22 14.71 -18.36
CA PRO A 507 -0.96 14.64 -17.62
C PRO A 507 0.10 15.54 -18.26
N ASP A 508 0.68 16.43 -17.45
CA ASP A 508 1.78 17.29 -17.88
C ASP A 508 3.06 16.45 -18.05
N ALA A 509 3.47 16.23 -19.30
CA ALA A 509 4.59 15.36 -19.65
C ALA A 509 5.93 15.86 -19.08
N GLN A 510 6.06 17.15 -18.78
CA GLN A 510 7.26 17.70 -18.14
C GLN A 510 7.42 17.16 -16.71
N PHE A 511 6.30 17.01 -16.00
CA PHE A 511 6.28 16.68 -14.57
C PHE A 511 5.97 15.21 -14.30
N PHE A 512 5.48 14.47 -15.29
CA PHE A 512 5.21 13.06 -15.14
C PHE A 512 6.48 12.28 -14.75
N LYS A 513 6.40 11.55 -13.64
CA LYS A 513 7.41 10.58 -13.21
C LYS A 513 6.73 9.30 -12.77
N LYS A 514 7.41 8.17 -12.96
CA LYS A 514 6.97 6.86 -12.45
C LYS A 514 8.09 6.15 -11.71
N PHE A 515 7.72 5.34 -10.72
CA PHE A 515 8.62 4.73 -9.77
C PHE A 515 8.34 3.23 -9.59
N PRO A 516 9.38 2.39 -9.74
CA PRO A 516 10.64 2.70 -10.44
C PRO A 516 10.39 3.13 -11.90
N ASN A 517 11.35 3.81 -12.54
CA ASN A 517 11.19 4.22 -13.94
C ASN A 517 11.38 3.03 -14.90
N THR A 518 10.45 2.08 -14.87
CA THR A 518 10.46 0.81 -15.61
C THR A 518 9.03 0.45 -16.06
N GLU A 519 8.86 -0.73 -16.68
CA GLU A 519 7.54 -1.31 -16.99
C GLU A 519 6.75 -1.75 -15.75
N TYR A 520 7.44 -2.05 -14.65
CA TYR A 520 6.86 -2.52 -13.39
C TYR A 520 6.68 -1.39 -12.36
N ALA A 521 6.48 -0.17 -12.85
CA ALA A 521 6.24 0.99 -12.00
C ALA A 521 4.91 0.85 -11.27
N THR A 522 4.92 0.99 -9.95
CA THR A 522 3.71 0.93 -9.11
C THR A 522 3.35 2.27 -8.53
N VAL A 523 4.15 3.32 -8.72
CA VAL A 523 3.84 4.68 -8.27
C VAL A 523 4.05 5.67 -9.41
N SER A 524 3.17 6.67 -9.53
CA SER A 524 3.38 7.79 -10.44
C SER A 524 3.15 9.13 -9.75
N ILE A 525 3.75 10.18 -10.31
CA ILE A 525 3.51 11.57 -9.95
C ILE A 525 3.01 12.26 -11.21
N ASN A 526 1.85 12.92 -11.12
CA ASN A 526 1.21 13.59 -12.24
C ASN A 526 0.73 14.97 -11.80
N LEU A 527 0.93 15.95 -12.68
CA LEU A 527 0.17 17.19 -12.66
C LEU A 527 -0.86 17.10 -13.79
N LEU A 528 -2.11 16.88 -13.44
CA LEU A 528 -3.22 16.77 -14.39
C LEU A 528 -3.84 18.15 -14.62
N LYS A 529 -3.93 18.63 -15.87
CA LYS A 529 -4.44 19.97 -16.22
C LYS A 529 -5.50 19.94 -17.32
N GLY A 530 -6.37 20.94 -17.35
CA GLY A 530 -7.45 21.08 -18.36
C GLY A 530 -6.99 21.61 -19.71
#